data_AF-A0A6P1CJN2-F1
#
_entry.id   AF-A0A6P1CJN2-F1
#
_cell.length_a   1.000
_cell.length_b   1.000
_cell.length_c   1.000
_cell.angle_alpha   90.00
_cell.angle_beta   90.00
_cell.angle_gamma   90.00
#
_symmetry.space_group_name_H-M   'P 1'
#
loop_
_entity.id
_entity.type
_entity.pdbx_description
1 polymer ?
#
loop_
_entity_poly.entity_id
_entity_poly.type
_entity_poly.pdbx_seq_one_letter_code
_entity_poly.pdbx_strand_id
1 'polypeptide(L)'
;MAWIAPEIDRIETLSVADERPMLQSWLDYHRQTLLLKCAGLDAAQLAQRCVAPSTMSLHGLIRHLTENERGWFRITAAGESLDYLYCSEDNPDGDFEDVPTADPATDLATYHRERALADAAVAALPLDHR
;
A
#
# COMPACT_ATOMS: atom_id res chain seq x y z
N MET A 1 -21.38 -1.63 14.71
CA MET A 1 -20.54 -2.83 14.54
C MET A 1 -19.13 -2.33 14.29
N ALA A 2 -18.11 -2.90 14.93
CA ALA A 2 -16.73 -2.54 14.63
C ALA A 2 -16.43 -2.95 13.17
N TRP A 3 -15.79 -2.08 12.41
CA TRP A 3 -15.33 -2.40 11.06
C TRP A 3 -14.26 -3.48 11.15
N ILE A 4 -14.33 -4.46 10.26
CA ILE A 4 -13.38 -5.57 10.14
C ILE A 4 -12.79 -5.50 8.73
N ALA A 5 -11.48 -5.68 8.63
CA ALA A 5 -10.80 -5.76 7.35
C ALA A 5 -11.38 -6.91 6.50
N PRO A 6 -11.73 -6.66 5.22
CA PRO A 6 -12.32 -7.67 4.36
C PRO A 6 -11.43 -8.91 4.22
N GLU A 7 -12.06 -10.08 4.17
CA GLU A 7 -11.41 -11.30 3.70
C GLU A 7 -11.02 -11.17 2.23
N ILE A 8 -9.90 -11.79 1.86
CA ILE A 8 -9.44 -11.84 0.48
C ILE A 8 -8.97 -13.25 0.13
N ASP A 9 -9.06 -13.57 -1.16
CA ASP A 9 -8.31 -14.68 -1.75
C ASP A 9 -7.09 -14.10 -2.47
N ARG A 10 -5.88 -14.46 -2.02
CA ARG A 10 -4.65 -13.91 -2.58
C ARG A 10 -4.29 -14.69 -3.83
N ILE A 11 -4.08 -13.98 -4.94
CA ILE A 11 -3.65 -14.58 -6.20
C ILE A 11 -2.26 -15.20 -6.06
N GLU A 12 -2.02 -16.30 -6.75
CA GLU A 12 -0.68 -16.88 -6.92
C GLU A 12 0.04 -16.22 -8.11
N THR A 13 1.38 -16.25 -8.08
CA THR A 13 2.19 -15.66 -9.14
C THR A 13 2.20 -16.50 -10.41
N LEU A 14 2.52 -15.87 -11.54
CA LEU A 14 2.74 -16.61 -12.78
C LEU A 14 4.07 -17.37 -12.71
N SER A 15 4.09 -18.61 -13.17
CA SER A 15 5.32 -19.41 -13.25
C SER A 15 6.10 -19.19 -14.54
N VAL A 16 5.42 -18.79 -15.63
CA VAL A 16 6.00 -18.49 -16.95
C VAL A 16 5.18 -17.37 -17.59
N ALA A 17 5.84 -16.26 -17.93
CA ALA A 17 5.26 -15.15 -18.68
C ALA A 17 6.36 -14.24 -19.22
N ASP A 18 6.02 -13.35 -20.15
CA ASP A 18 6.89 -12.24 -20.55
C ASP A 18 7.16 -11.30 -19.35
N GLU A 19 8.21 -10.47 -19.46
CA GLU A 19 8.75 -9.69 -18.33
C GLU A 19 7.70 -8.83 -17.61
N ARG A 20 6.88 -8.06 -18.34
CA ARG A 20 5.87 -7.18 -17.71
C ARG A 20 4.78 -7.97 -16.98
N PRO A 21 4.08 -8.94 -17.59
CA PRO A 21 3.13 -9.76 -16.85
C PRO A 21 3.76 -10.50 -15.65
N MET A 22 5.01 -10.95 -15.77
CA MET A 22 5.74 -11.56 -14.66
C MET A 22 5.91 -10.59 -13.49
N LEU A 23 6.45 -9.39 -13.75
CA LEU A 23 6.63 -8.34 -12.74
C LEU A 23 5.31 -7.92 -12.10
N GLN A 24 4.26 -7.70 -12.90
CA GLN A 24 2.94 -7.34 -12.40
C GLN A 24 2.39 -8.44 -11.47
N SER A 25 2.53 -9.73 -11.83
CA SER A 25 2.03 -10.83 -11.01
C SER A 25 2.72 -10.89 -9.63
N TRP A 26 4.04 -10.65 -9.58
CA TRP A 26 4.78 -10.58 -8.32
C TRP A 26 4.40 -9.36 -7.50
N LEU A 27 4.25 -8.20 -8.14
CA LEU A 27 3.82 -6.98 -7.47
C LEU A 27 2.43 -7.16 -6.85
N ASP A 28 1.47 -7.69 -7.59
CA ASP A 28 0.12 -7.94 -7.10
C ASP A 28 0.07 -8.99 -6.00
N TYR A 29 0.87 -10.06 -6.10
CA TYR A 29 1.05 -11.04 -5.03
C TYR A 29 1.53 -10.37 -3.73
N HIS A 30 2.55 -9.51 -3.80
CA HIS A 30 3.06 -8.81 -2.61
C HIS A 30 2.08 -7.79 -2.05
N ARG A 31 1.42 -7.00 -2.90
CA ARG A 31 0.36 -6.07 -2.50
C ARG A 31 -0.78 -6.80 -1.78
N GLN A 32 -1.24 -7.92 -2.32
CA GLN A 32 -2.27 -8.74 -1.67
C GLN A 32 -1.76 -9.49 -0.44
N THR A 33 -0.45 -9.76 -0.32
CA THR A 33 0.12 -10.36 0.90
C THR A 33 -0.05 -9.44 2.12
N LEU A 34 0.08 -8.11 1.95
CA LEU A 34 -0.25 -7.18 3.02
C LEU A 34 -1.72 -7.33 3.42
N LEU A 35 -2.61 -7.29 2.43
CA LEU A 35 -4.05 -7.37 2.66
C LEU A 35 -4.45 -8.69 3.35
N LEU A 36 -3.83 -9.81 2.97
CA LEU A 36 -4.04 -11.11 3.61
C LEU A 36 -3.63 -11.10 5.09
N LYS A 37 -2.56 -10.38 5.45
CA LYS A 37 -2.15 -10.23 6.85
C LYS A 37 -3.11 -9.35 7.66
N CYS A 38 -3.87 -8.48 6.99
CA CYS A 38 -4.87 -7.62 7.60
C CYS A 38 -6.25 -8.27 7.71
N ALA A 39 -6.55 -9.25 6.86
CA ALA A 39 -7.87 -9.88 6.73
C ALA A 39 -8.41 -10.40 8.08
N GLY A 40 -9.69 -10.11 8.35
CA GLY A 40 -10.38 -10.55 9.57
C GLY A 40 -10.01 -9.79 10.84
N LEU A 41 -9.05 -8.85 10.79
CA LEU A 41 -8.68 -8.02 11.94
C LEU A 41 -9.60 -6.81 12.08
N ASP A 42 -9.86 -6.42 13.33
CA ASP A 42 -10.54 -5.17 13.65
C ASP A 42 -9.57 -3.97 13.63
N ALA A 43 -10.14 -2.76 13.72
CA ALA A 43 -9.39 -1.51 13.71
C ALA A 43 -8.33 -1.43 14.82
N ALA A 44 -8.62 -1.94 16.02
CA ALA A 44 -7.70 -1.87 17.16
C ALA A 44 -6.52 -2.83 16.97
N GLN A 45 -6.78 -4.02 16.42
CA GLN A 45 -5.75 -5.01 16.07
C GLN A 45 -4.82 -4.51 14.96
N LEU A 46 -5.37 -3.83 13.94
CA LEU A 46 -4.55 -3.24 12.87
C LEU A 46 -3.64 -2.11 13.37
N ALA A 47 -4.13 -1.30 14.33
CA ALA A 47 -3.37 -0.22 14.95
C ALA A 47 -2.36 -0.71 15.99
N GLN A 48 -2.42 -1.98 16.40
CA GLN A 48 -1.50 -2.52 17.39
C GLN A 48 -0.07 -2.53 16.87
N ARG A 49 0.84 -1.94 17.64
CA ARG A 49 2.28 -1.94 17.33
C ARG A 49 2.88 -3.33 17.56
N CYS A 50 3.71 -3.77 16.62
CA CYS A 50 4.26 -5.13 16.62
C CYS A 50 5.22 -5.39 17.79
N VAL A 51 6.12 -4.45 18.08
CA VAL A 51 7.14 -4.58 19.13
C VAL A 51 7.63 -3.20 19.58
N ALA A 52 7.78 -2.98 20.89
CA ALA A 52 8.40 -1.76 21.39
C ALA A 52 9.92 -1.75 21.09
N PRO A 53 10.53 -0.61 20.72
CA PRO A 53 9.97 0.74 20.66
C PRO A 53 9.36 1.14 19.29
N SER A 54 9.22 0.19 18.34
CA SER A 54 8.76 0.50 16.99
C SER A 54 7.33 1.04 16.96
N THR A 55 7.08 2.04 16.11
CA THR A 55 5.75 2.57 15.77
C THR A 55 5.02 1.73 14.72
N MET A 56 5.68 0.72 14.15
CA MET A 56 5.15 -0.10 13.07
C MET A 56 3.92 -0.90 13.52
N SER A 57 2.84 -0.76 12.75
CA SER A 57 1.58 -1.49 12.86
C SER A 57 1.11 -1.90 11.46
N LEU A 58 0.12 -2.79 11.36
CA LEU A 58 -0.43 -3.19 10.05
C LEU A 58 -1.18 -2.04 9.38
N HIS A 59 -1.89 -1.20 10.15
CA HIS A 59 -2.52 0.01 9.63
C HIS A 59 -1.47 1.00 9.12
N GLY A 60 -0.39 1.21 9.86
CA GLY A 60 0.71 2.05 9.40
C GLY A 60 1.35 1.52 8.11
N LEU A 61 1.49 0.20 7.96
CA LEU A 61 1.97 -0.41 6.71
C LEU A 61 1.01 -0.19 5.53
N ILE A 62 -0.31 -0.16 5.74
CA ILE A 62 -1.27 0.22 4.69
C ILE A 62 -1.00 1.65 4.22
N ARG A 63 -0.80 2.59 5.15
CA ARG A 63 -0.48 3.99 4.84
C ARG A 63 0.87 4.13 4.14
N HIS A 64 1.91 3.52 4.69
CA HIS A 64 3.26 3.54 4.14
C HIS A 64 3.30 2.98 2.71
N LEU A 65 2.67 1.81 2.47
CA LEU A 65 2.66 1.22 1.14
C LEU A 65 1.77 2.00 0.16
N THR A 66 0.74 2.71 0.63
CA THR A 66 -0.01 3.67 -0.20
C THR A 66 0.91 4.78 -0.71
N GLU A 67 1.78 5.33 0.15
CA GLU A 67 2.76 6.34 -0.25
C GLU A 67 3.81 5.79 -1.19
N ASN A 68 4.22 4.52 -1.03
CA ASN A 68 5.11 3.88 -1.99
C ASN A 68 4.47 3.69 -3.36
N GLU A 69 3.18 3.34 -3.44
CA GLU A 69 2.46 3.28 -4.72
C GLU A 69 2.48 4.66 -5.42
N ARG A 70 2.18 5.71 -4.66
CA ARG A 70 2.19 7.09 -5.17
C ARG A 70 3.60 7.59 -5.52
N GLY A 71 4.56 7.43 -4.63
CA GLY A 71 5.92 7.97 -4.73
C GLY A 71 6.73 7.32 -5.83
N TRP A 72 6.71 5.99 -5.93
CA TRP A 72 7.52 5.30 -6.94
C TRP A 72 6.88 5.29 -8.32
N PHE A 73 5.59 4.94 -8.41
CA PHE A 73 4.96 4.79 -9.73
C PHE A 73 4.44 6.11 -10.28
N ARG A 74 3.75 6.92 -9.47
CA ARG A 74 3.08 8.13 -9.99
C ARG A 74 4.02 9.32 -10.03
N ILE A 75 4.72 9.60 -8.94
CA ILE A 75 5.64 10.75 -8.86
C ILE A 75 6.93 10.44 -9.61
N THR A 76 7.64 9.37 -9.24
CA THR A 76 8.98 9.09 -9.78
C THR A 76 8.91 8.59 -11.23
N ALA A 77 8.21 7.50 -11.51
CA ALA A 77 8.20 6.91 -12.85
C ALA A 77 7.33 7.71 -13.85
N ALA A 78 6.11 8.09 -13.47
CA ALA A 78 5.20 8.80 -14.36
C ALA A 78 5.35 10.34 -14.34
N GLY A 79 6.15 10.89 -13.42
CA GLY A 79 6.43 12.34 -13.36
C GLY A 79 5.24 13.19 -12.92
N GLU A 80 4.25 12.62 -12.23
CA GLU A 80 3.10 13.38 -11.73
C GLU A 80 3.53 14.32 -10.59
N SER A 81 3.06 15.57 -10.63
CA SER A 81 3.29 16.55 -9.57
C SER A 81 2.24 16.37 -8.47
N LEU A 82 2.56 15.57 -7.45
CA LEU A 82 1.67 15.22 -6.34
C LEU A 82 2.40 15.36 -5.00
N ASP A 83 1.64 15.70 -3.96
CA ASP A 83 2.12 15.61 -2.58
C ASP A 83 1.92 14.21 -2.00
N TYR A 84 2.71 13.86 -0.99
CA TYR A 84 2.49 12.69 -0.14
C TYR A 84 1.20 12.88 0.71
N LEU A 85 0.52 11.78 1.03
CA LEU A 85 -0.78 11.76 1.71
C LEU A 85 -0.69 11.80 3.25
N TYR A 86 0.33 11.18 3.81
CA TYR A 86 0.52 10.93 5.25
C TYR A 86 1.85 11.48 5.75
N CYS A 87 2.91 11.41 4.94
CA CYS A 87 4.22 11.92 5.30
C CYS A 87 4.38 13.40 4.89
N SER A 88 5.06 14.18 5.72
CA SER A 88 5.36 15.60 5.48
C SER A 88 6.75 15.98 5.98
N GLU A 89 7.23 17.19 5.69
CA GLU A 89 8.52 17.68 6.21
C GLU A 89 8.54 17.76 7.75
N ASP A 90 7.42 18.18 8.35
CA ASP A 90 7.29 18.30 9.81
C ASP A 90 7.02 16.94 10.50
N ASN A 91 6.47 15.97 9.77
CA ASN A 91 6.22 14.62 10.24
C ASN A 91 6.56 13.58 9.14
N PRO A 92 7.82 13.14 9.02
CA PRO A 92 8.24 12.20 7.99
C PRO A 92 7.68 10.79 8.21
N ASP A 93 7.31 10.43 9.45
CA ASP A 93 6.80 9.11 9.84
C ASP A 93 5.28 9.14 10.12
N GLY A 94 4.54 10.11 9.57
CA GLY A 94 3.11 10.31 9.81
C GLY A 94 2.22 9.14 9.38
N ASP A 95 2.69 8.33 8.42
CA ASP A 95 2.10 7.06 8.05
C ASP A 95 2.03 6.06 9.23
N PHE A 96 2.98 6.09 10.16
CA PHE A 96 3.02 5.26 11.36
C PHE A 96 2.61 5.99 12.65
N GLU A 97 2.97 7.27 12.78
CA GLU A 97 2.75 8.04 14.01
C GLU A 97 1.29 8.46 14.19
N ASP A 98 0.59 8.80 13.10
CA ASP A 98 -0.79 9.32 13.13
C ASP A 98 -1.85 8.22 12.99
N VAL A 99 -1.45 6.94 13.10
CA VAL A 99 -2.36 5.78 13.11
C VAL A 99 -3.42 5.82 14.23
N PRO A 100 -3.12 6.25 15.47
CA PRO A 100 -4.10 6.18 16.56
C PRO A 100 -5.39 6.98 16.34
N THR A 101 -5.38 7.99 15.47
CA THR A 101 -6.55 8.83 15.14
C THR A 101 -7.11 8.55 13.74
N ALA A 102 -6.55 7.54 13.05
CA ALA A 102 -6.87 7.16 11.69
C ALA A 102 -8.15 6.35 11.54
N ASP A 103 -8.75 6.39 10.35
CA ASP A 103 -9.80 5.45 9.95
C ASP A 103 -9.24 4.36 9.02
N PRO A 104 -9.14 3.09 9.48
CA PRO A 104 -8.59 2.02 8.66
C PRO A 104 -9.47 1.69 7.44
N ALA A 105 -10.77 1.96 7.47
CA ALA A 105 -11.62 1.74 6.31
C ALA A 105 -11.27 2.71 5.18
N THR A 106 -11.11 4.00 5.51
CA THR A 106 -10.70 5.05 4.58
C THR A 106 -9.29 4.82 4.03
N ASP A 107 -8.34 4.43 4.88
CA ASP A 107 -6.96 4.20 4.46
C ASP A 107 -6.83 2.94 3.59
N LEU A 108 -7.58 1.88 3.88
CA LEU A 108 -7.62 0.70 3.03
C LEU A 108 -8.22 1.01 1.65
N ALA A 109 -9.31 1.79 1.60
CA ALA A 109 -9.89 2.24 0.34
C ALA A 109 -8.91 3.13 -0.45
N THR A 110 -8.14 3.96 0.25
CA THR A 110 -7.10 4.80 -0.35
C THR A 110 -5.95 3.96 -0.91
N TYR A 111 -5.51 2.92 -0.20
CA TYR A 111 -4.51 1.97 -0.70
C TYR A 111 -4.95 1.29 -2.01
N HIS A 112 -6.19 0.80 -2.06
CA HIS A 112 -6.74 0.21 -3.29
C HIS A 112 -6.80 1.21 -4.45
N ARG A 113 -7.19 2.46 -4.17
CA ARG A 113 -7.22 3.54 -5.17
C ARG A 113 -5.82 3.87 -5.68
N GLU A 114 -4.84 4.06 -4.81
CA GLU A 114 -3.47 4.41 -5.22
C GLU A 114 -2.80 3.25 -5.98
N ARG A 115 -3.07 1.98 -5.65
CA ARG A 115 -2.64 0.84 -6.48
C ARG A 115 -3.16 0.93 -7.92
N ALA A 116 -4.46 1.17 -8.09
CA ALA A 116 -5.07 1.26 -9.42
C ALA A 116 -4.51 2.46 -10.21
N LEU A 117 -4.26 3.58 -9.54
CA LEU A 117 -3.66 4.77 -10.15
C LEU A 117 -2.19 4.52 -10.51
N ALA A 118 -1.43 3.85 -9.64
CA ALA A 118 -0.05 3.46 -9.91
C ALA A 118 0.05 2.55 -11.13
N ASP A 119 -0.80 1.51 -11.23
CA ASP A 119 -0.84 0.62 -12.38
C ASP A 119 -1.16 1.38 -13.67
N ALA A 120 -2.14 2.29 -13.64
CA ALA A 120 -2.51 3.11 -14.79
C ALA A 120 -1.37 4.06 -15.21
N ALA A 121 -0.68 4.67 -14.25
CA ALA A 121 0.39 5.63 -14.49
C ALA A 121 1.59 5.02 -15.24
N VAL A 122 1.91 3.74 -14.98
CA VAL A 122 3.06 3.06 -15.59
C VAL A 122 2.70 2.05 -16.68
N ALA A 123 1.42 1.86 -16.98
CA ALA A 123 0.93 0.88 -17.96
C ALA A 123 1.57 1.06 -19.35
N ALA A 124 1.77 2.31 -19.77
CA ALA A 124 2.32 2.66 -21.08
C ALA A 124 3.84 2.89 -21.08
N LEU A 125 4.48 2.94 -19.90
CA LEU A 125 5.92 3.17 -19.79
C LEU A 125 6.69 1.90 -20.11
N PRO A 126 7.75 1.94 -20.92
CA PRO A 126 8.60 0.77 -21.14
C PRO A 126 9.37 0.40 -19.86
N LEU A 127 9.83 -0.84 -19.73
CA LEU A 127 10.47 -1.31 -18.48
C LEU A 127 11.87 -0.70 -18.25
N ASP A 128 12.48 -0.15 -19.29
CA ASP A 128 13.75 0.57 -19.27
C ASP A 128 13.59 2.10 -19.18
N HIS A 129 12.35 2.57 -18.90
CA HIS A 129 12.05 3.97 -18.62
C HIS A 129 12.88 4.49 -17.44
N ARG A 130 13.41 5.70 -17.57
CA ARG A 130 14.31 6.35 -16.60
C ARG A 130 13.74 7.66 -16.10
#